data_AF-A0A529HYP6-F1
#
_entry.id   AF-A0A529HYP6-F1
#
_cell.length_a   1.000
_cell.length_b   1.000
_cell.length_c   1.000
_cell.angle_alpha   90.00
_cell.angle_beta   90.00
_cell.angle_gamma   90.00
#
_symmetry.space_group_name_H-M   'P 1'
#
loop_
_entity.id
_entity.type
_entity.pdbx_description
1 polymer ?
#
loop_
_entity_poly.entity_id
_entity_poly.type
_entity_poly.pdbx_seq_one_letter_code
_entity_poly.pdbx_strand_id
1 'polypeptide(L)'
;AILFWFFGGEQLGAILGMPPAAADAPPIIGIAVLWSKPFLWFYMYFVACVAIFYAFWSWYAPHPWQNWSILMTAVILFFIYFNVQVSVAVNNWYGPFFDYVQGLMSGTTPSTDIEFYRGLADFSWLALVGMNVQVVNAFIVSHWIFRWRTAMNDYFMANWGRLRHIEGASQRIQEDTMRFSQIMEDLGSSFVQSIMTLIAFLPVMIQLQAHITELPILGAVPQPLVVAALGWCIFGTASVMLAG
;
A
#
# COMPACT_ATOMS: atom_id res chain seq x y z
N ALA A 1 -6.39 -13.85 1.45
CA ALA A 1 -4.99 -13.57 1.81
C ALA A 1 -4.84 -12.28 2.63
N ILE A 2 -5.21 -11.10 2.12
CA ILE A 2 -5.01 -9.82 2.85
C ILE A 2 -5.80 -9.78 4.17
N LEU A 3 -7.10 -10.11 4.16
CA LEU A 3 -7.89 -10.19 5.40
C LEU A 3 -7.29 -11.21 6.38
N PHE A 4 -6.94 -12.40 5.89
CA PHE A 4 -6.32 -13.42 6.74
C PHE A 4 -5.03 -12.94 7.40
N TRP A 5 -4.18 -12.18 6.68
CA TRP A 5 -2.98 -11.60 7.24
C TRP A 5 -3.27 -10.76 8.49
N PHE A 6 -4.21 -9.82 8.38
CA PHE A 6 -4.54 -8.90 9.46
C PHE A 6 -5.36 -9.52 10.61
N PHE A 7 -6.15 -10.56 10.34
CA PHE A 7 -7.00 -11.21 11.34
C PHE A 7 -6.35 -12.46 11.99
N GLY A 8 -5.11 -12.80 11.65
CA GLY A 8 -4.41 -13.92 12.30
C GLY A 8 -3.11 -14.37 11.65
N GLY A 9 -2.92 -14.10 10.36
CA GLY A 9 -1.71 -14.49 9.62
C GLY A 9 -0.43 -13.85 10.17
N GLU A 10 -0.51 -12.61 10.67
CA GLU A 10 0.60 -11.95 11.35
C GLU A 10 1.04 -12.76 12.59
N GLN A 11 0.09 -13.27 13.38
CA GLN A 11 0.35 -14.02 14.62
C GLN A 11 1.01 -15.38 14.36
N LEU A 12 0.77 -15.98 13.18
CA LEU A 12 1.40 -17.25 12.80
C LEU A 12 2.93 -17.17 12.68
N GLY A 13 3.48 -15.97 12.50
CA GLY A 13 4.92 -15.76 12.51
C GLY A 13 5.57 -16.19 13.83
N ALA A 14 4.84 -16.10 14.95
CA ALA A 14 5.32 -16.54 16.26
C ALA A 14 5.63 -18.04 16.31
N ILE A 15 4.85 -18.87 15.59
CA ILE A 15 5.06 -20.31 15.49
C ILE A 15 6.36 -20.63 14.72
N LEU A 16 6.76 -19.75 13.80
CA LEU A 16 7.93 -19.91 12.94
C LEU A 16 9.15 -19.09 13.43
N GLY A 17 9.12 -18.60 14.67
CA GLY A 17 10.23 -17.85 15.28
C GLY A 17 10.36 -16.39 14.83
N MET A 18 9.36 -15.87 14.11
CA MET A 18 9.26 -14.47 13.66
C MET A 18 7.99 -13.83 14.24
N PRO A 19 7.91 -13.65 15.57
CA PRO A 19 6.71 -13.11 16.19
C PRO A 19 6.40 -11.69 15.67
N PRO A 20 5.11 -11.28 15.72
CA PRO A 20 4.73 -9.88 15.55
C PRO A 20 5.54 -8.97 16.47
N ALA A 21 5.64 -7.69 16.11
CA ALA A 21 6.20 -6.71 17.03
C ALA A 21 5.38 -6.71 18.33
N ALA A 22 6.04 -6.71 19.49
CA ALA A 22 5.34 -6.61 20.76
C ALA A 22 4.58 -5.27 20.81
N ALA A 23 3.36 -5.28 21.34
CA ALA A 23 2.50 -4.08 21.40
C ALA A 23 3.16 -2.90 22.15
N ASP A 24 4.10 -3.20 23.05
CA ASP A 24 4.76 -2.22 23.92
C ASP A 24 6.20 -1.91 23.48
N ALA A 25 6.70 -2.53 22.40
CA ALA A 25 8.05 -2.28 21.92
C ALA A 25 8.11 -0.93 21.19
N PRO A 26 9.15 -0.10 21.43
CA PRO A 26 9.33 1.14 20.69
C PRO A 26 9.49 0.82 19.19
N PRO A 27 8.88 1.62 18.30
CA PRO A 27 8.99 1.39 16.87
C PRO A 27 10.44 1.47 16.42
N ILE A 28 10.85 0.56 15.54
CA ILE A 28 12.17 0.62 14.91
C ILE A 28 12.19 1.81 13.96
N ILE A 29 13.09 2.76 14.22
CA ILE A 29 13.23 3.97 13.40
C ILE A 29 14.22 3.73 12.26
N GLY A 30 13.89 4.28 11.09
CA GLY A 30 14.73 4.21 9.90
C GLY A 30 14.56 2.92 9.08
N ILE A 31 15.44 2.72 8.10
CA ILE A 31 15.34 1.66 7.08
C ILE A 31 15.39 0.23 7.65
N ALA A 32 15.96 0.06 8.84
CA ALA A 32 16.08 -1.23 9.50
C ALA A 32 14.72 -1.88 9.80
N VAL A 33 13.63 -1.08 9.90
CA VAL A 33 12.28 -1.59 10.09
C VAL A 33 11.85 -2.56 8.98
N LEU A 34 12.31 -2.32 7.74
CA LEU A 34 11.98 -3.14 6.56
C LEU A 34 12.64 -4.53 6.61
N TRP A 35 13.66 -4.70 7.46
CA TRP A 35 14.38 -5.95 7.69
C TRP A 35 13.99 -6.61 9.02
N SER A 36 12.98 -6.07 9.71
CA SER A 36 12.51 -6.62 10.98
C SER A 36 11.80 -7.97 10.77
N LYS A 37 11.75 -8.79 11.84
CA LYS A 37 11.12 -10.12 11.80
C LYS A 37 9.67 -10.09 11.30
N PRO A 38 8.81 -9.14 11.70
CA PRO A 38 7.44 -9.05 11.18
C PRO A 38 7.40 -8.79 9.66
N PHE A 39 8.29 -7.94 9.13
CA PHE A 39 8.37 -7.66 7.69
C PHE A 39 8.85 -8.88 6.90
N LEU A 40 9.88 -9.57 7.39
CA LEU A 40 10.38 -10.79 6.76
C LEU A 40 9.32 -11.90 6.76
N TRP A 41 8.54 -12.00 7.84
CA TRP A 41 7.39 -12.91 7.91
C TRP A 41 6.34 -12.58 6.83
N PHE A 42 6.01 -11.29 6.67
CA PHE A 42 5.09 -10.86 5.61
C PHE A 42 5.61 -11.24 4.22
N TYR A 43 6.90 -11.05 3.94
CA TYR A 43 7.49 -11.40 2.64
C TYR A 43 7.31 -12.89 2.32
N MET A 44 7.59 -13.77 3.27
CA MET A 44 7.40 -15.21 3.08
C MET A 44 5.93 -15.58 2.94
N TYR A 45 5.05 -15.03 3.80
CA TYR A 45 3.62 -15.25 3.72
C TYR A 45 3.06 -14.83 2.35
N PHE A 46 3.46 -13.66 1.87
CA PHE A 46 3.05 -13.12 0.58
C PHE A 46 3.49 -14.02 -0.57
N VAL A 47 4.78 -14.40 -0.60
CA VAL A 47 5.33 -15.30 -1.62
C VAL A 47 4.64 -16.66 -1.58
N ALA A 48 4.39 -17.22 -0.39
CA ALA A 48 3.68 -18.49 -0.25
C ALA A 48 2.25 -18.41 -0.80
N CYS A 49 1.51 -17.34 -0.47
CA CYS A 49 0.16 -17.12 -1.00
C CYS A 49 0.16 -17.02 -2.53
N VAL A 50 1.10 -16.27 -3.10
CA VAL A 50 1.24 -16.11 -4.56
C VAL A 50 1.61 -17.45 -5.21
N ALA A 51 2.52 -18.21 -4.62
CA ALA A 51 2.93 -19.52 -5.12
C ALA A 51 1.77 -20.53 -5.12
N ILE A 52 0.99 -20.58 -4.05
CA ILE A 52 -0.21 -21.44 -3.97
C ILE A 52 -1.23 -21.04 -5.03
N PHE A 53 -1.51 -19.74 -5.15
CA PHE A 53 -2.46 -19.24 -6.14
C PHE A 53 -2.01 -19.53 -7.56
N TYR A 54 -0.73 -19.27 -7.86
CA TYR A 54 -0.13 -19.58 -9.16
C TYR A 54 -0.18 -21.08 -9.46
N ALA A 55 0.22 -21.93 -8.51
CA ALA A 55 0.21 -23.38 -8.67
C ALA A 55 -1.20 -23.91 -8.96
N PHE A 56 -2.21 -23.44 -8.21
CA PHE A 56 -3.60 -23.81 -8.41
C PHE A 56 -4.07 -23.50 -9.84
N TRP A 57 -3.85 -22.27 -10.33
CA TRP A 57 -4.29 -21.88 -11.67
C TRP A 57 -3.50 -22.56 -12.78
N SER A 58 -2.20 -22.76 -12.58
CA SER A 58 -1.36 -23.49 -13.54
C SER A 58 -1.80 -24.94 -13.74
N TRP A 59 -2.38 -25.55 -12.71
CA TRP A 59 -2.91 -26.91 -12.77
C TRP A 59 -4.37 -26.96 -13.26
N TYR A 60 -5.23 -26.06 -12.77
CA TYR A 60 -6.67 -26.10 -13.05
C TYR A 60 -7.03 -25.59 -14.46
N ALA A 61 -6.43 -24.47 -14.89
CA ALA A 61 -6.77 -23.83 -16.16
C ALA A 61 -5.53 -23.10 -16.72
N PRO A 62 -4.55 -23.83 -17.29
CA PRO A 62 -3.32 -23.22 -17.79
C PRO A 62 -3.64 -22.24 -18.91
N HIS A 63 -3.25 -20.97 -18.70
CA HIS A 63 -3.47 -19.91 -19.67
C HIS A 63 -2.13 -19.28 -20.09
N PRO A 64 -1.90 -18.96 -21.38
CA PRO A 64 -0.63 -18.38 -21.85
C PRO A 64 -0.21 -17.11 -21.10
N TRP A 65 -1.21 -16.33 -20.66
CA TRP A 65 -1.00 -15.07 -19.95
C TRP A 65 -0.93 -15.21 -18.42
N GLN A 66 -1.06 -16.41 -17.85
CA GLN A 66 -1.14 -16.59 -16.39
C GLN A 66 0.13 -16.10 -15.67
N ASN A 67 1.31 -16.37 -16.24
CA ASN A 67 2.59 -15.99 -15.63
C ASN A 67 2.68 -14.47 -15.51
N TRP A 68 2.29 -13.76 -16.58
CA TRP A 68 2.28 -12.31 -16.59
C TRP A 68 1.18 -11.75 -15.68
N SER A 69 -0.05 -12.23 -15.83
CA SER A 69 -1.19 -11.70 -15.09
C SER A 69 -1.03 -11.89 -13.58
N ILE A 70 -0.68 -13.10 -13.13
CA ILE A 70 -0.60 -13.42 -11.70
C ILE A 70 0.64 -12.79 -11.07
N LEU A 71 1.82 -12.99 -11.67
CA LEU A 71 3.07 -12.53 -11.03
C LEU A 71 3.19 -11.02 -11.04
N MET A 72 2.85 -10.34 -12.13
CA MET A 72 2.95 -8.87 -12.15
C MET A 72 1.89 -8.22 -11.27
N THR A 73 0.65 -8.72 -11.25
CA THR A 73 -0.36 -8.23 -10.29
C THR A 73 0.11 -8.43 -8.85
N ALA A 74 0.72 -9.59 -8.54
CA ALA A 74 1.30 -9.82 -7.22
C ALA A 74 2.41 -8.81 -6.89
N VAL A 75 3.31 -8.51 -7.82
CA VAL A 75 4.37 -7.50 -7.60
C VAL A 75 3.78 -6.10 -7.38
N ILE A 76 2.76 -5.70 -8.15
CA ILE A 76 2.05 -4.42 -7.97
C ILE A 76 1.44 -4.34 -6.55
N LEU A 77 0.70 -5.38 -6.15
CA LEU A 77 0.08 -5.43 -4.81
C LEU A 77 1.14 -5.42 -3.69
N PHE A 78 2.28 -6.08 -3.89
CA PHE A 78 3.39 -6.05 -2.96
C PHE A 78 3.98 -4.65 -2.82
N PHE A 79 4.18 -3.93 -3.93
CA PHE A 79 4.70 -2.56 -3.90
C PHE A 79 3.71 -1.55 -3.32
N ILE A 80 2.40 -1.75 -3.51
CA ILE A 80 1.38 -0.96 -2.83
C ILE A 80 1.52 -1.14 -1.31
N TYR A 81 1.55 -2.40 -0.83
CA TYR A 81 1.74 -2.69 0.59
C TYR A 81 3.04 -2.09 1.12
N PHE A 82 4.14 -2.28 0.40
CA PHE A 82 5.46 -1.78 0.79
C PHE A 82 5.47 -0.26 0.93
N ASN A 83 4.85 0.47 0.00
CA ASN A 83 4.74 1.94 0.09
C ASN A 83 3.91 2.39 1.30
N VAL A 84 2.80 1.70 1.61
CA VAL A 84 2.02 1.98 2.83
C VAL A 84 2.89 1.79 4.07
N GLN A 85 3.70 0.74 4.13
CA GLN A 85 4.60 0.49 5.25
C GLN A 85 5.73 1.53 5.36
N VAL A 86 6.28 2.00 4.24
CA VAL A 86 7.23 3.13 4.24
C VAL A 86 6.57 4.38 4.83
N SER A 87 5.31 4.66 4.49
CA SER A 87 4.56 5.78 5.08
C SER A 87 4.38 5.64 6.60
N VAL A 88 4.12 4.43 7.10
CA VAL A 88 4.07 4.16 8.55
C VAL A 88 5.44 4.36 9.20
N ALA A 89 6.51 3.87 8.57
CA ALA A 89 7.88 4.06 9.08
C ALA A 89 8.26 5.54 9.16
N VAL A 90 7.90 6.33 8.14
CA VAL A 90 8.09 7.78 8.14
C VAL A 90 7.26 8.43 9.25
N ASN A 91 6.02 7.99 9.46
CA ASN A 91 5.19 8.49 10.56
C ASN A 91 5.83 8.22 11.94
N ASN A 92 6.34 7.01 12.16
CA ASN A 92 7.03 6.65 13.40
C ASN A 92 8.33 7.44 13.62
N TRP A 93 8.99 7.88 12.54
CA TRP A 93 10.16 8.74 12.61
C TRP A 93 9.82 10.18 13.04
N TYR A 94 8.65 10.71 12.63
CA TYR A 94 8.26 12.10 12.92
C TYR A 94 8.27 12.44 14.41
N GLY A 95 7.64 11.64 15.26
CA GLY A 95 7.51 11.95 16.70
C GLY A 95 8.87 12.14 17.38
N PRO A 96 9.71 11.09 17.46
CA PRO A 96 11.00 11.16 18.13
C PRO A 96 11.94 12.23 17.55
N PHE A 97 11.91 12.44 16.23
CA PHE A 97 12.76 13.44 15.59
C PHE A 97 12.36 14.86 15.99
N PHE A 98 11.07 15.19 15.99
CA PHE A 98 10.62 16.52 16.36
C PHE A 98 10.69 16.77 17.88
N ASP A 99 10.49 15.75 18.71
CA ASP A 99 10.76 15.83 20.16
C ASP A 99 12.25 16.16 20.42
N TYR A 100 13.15 15.52 19.67
CA TYR A 100 14.58 15.81 19.71
C TYR A 100 14.91 17.23 19.26
N VAL A 101 14.33 17.70 18.14
CA VAL A 101 14.50 19.09 17.66
C VAL A 101 13.97 20.09 18.70
N GLN A 102 12.82 19.83 19.30
CA GLN A 102 12.25 20.68 20.34
C GLN A 102 13.18 20.76 21.56
N GLY A 103 13.73 19.62 21.99
CA GLY A 103 14.70 19.53 23.09
C GLY A 103 16.01 20.29 22.83
N LEU A 104 16.44 20.37 21.57
CA LEU A 104 17.58 21.20 21.16
C LEU A 104 17.25 22.69 21.24
N MET A 105 16.07 23.09 20.74
CA MET A 105 15.63 24.49 20.76
C MET A 105 15.37 25.02 22.18
N SER A 106 14.90 24.16 23.09
CA SER A 106 14.70 24.50 24.50
C SER A 106 16.00 24.44 25.32
N GLY A 107 17.10 23.95 24.76
CA GLY A 107 18.38 23.75 25.45
C GLY A 107 18.36 22.64 26.50
N THR A 108 17.34 21.78 26.52
CA THR A 108 17.22 20.68 27.49
C THR A 108 17.99 19.43 27.08
N THR A 109 18.29 19.29 25.78
CA THR A 109 18.97 18.12 25.22
C THR A 109 20.29 18.56 24.60
N PRO A 110 21.46 18.20 25.18
CA PRO A 110 22.73 18.39 24.49
C PRO A 110 22.79 17.42 23.31
N SER A 111 23.30 17.88 22.16
CA SER A 111 23.53 16.99 21.03
C SER A 111 24.68 17.47 20.15
N THR A 112 25.13 16.56 19.30
CA THR A 112 26.18 16.77 18.32
C THR A 112 25.60 16.87 16.91
N ASP A 113 26.30 17.57 16.01
CA ASP A 113 25.91 17.66 14.59
C ASP A 113 25.69 16.27 13.95
N ILE A 114 26.50 15.29 14.34
CA ILE A 114 26.45 13.92 13.82
C ILE A 114 25.12 13.23 14.20
N GLU A 115 24.62 13.43 15.42
CA GLU A 115 23.35 12.85 15.86
C GLU A 115 22.17 13.46 15.10
N PHE A 116 22.19 14.77 14.89
CA PHE A 116 21.19 15.47 14.09
C PHE A 116 21.16 14.94 12.65
N TYR A 117 22.32 14.83 12.00
CA TYR A 117 22.40 14.30 10.64
C TYR A 117 22.03 12.82 10.54
N ARG A 118 22.29 12.02 11.58
CA ARG A 118 21.84 10.62 11.61
C ARG A 118 20.31 10.53 11.65
N GLY A 119 19.66 11.31 12.52
CA GLY A 119 18.20 11.38 12.56
C GLY A 119 17.61 11.81 11.22
N LEU A 120 18.20 12.82 10.57
CA LEU A 120 17.77 13.25 9.23
C LEU A 120 18.04 12.19 8.14
N ALA A 121 19.13 11.45 8.26
CA ALA A 121 19.49 10.39 7.31
C ALA A 121 18.49 9.23 7.34
N ASP A 122 17.92 8.88 8.50
CA ASP A 122 16.89 7.84 8.60
C ASP A 122 15.67 8.14 7.74
N PHE A 123 15.17 9.39 7.80
CA PHE A 123 14.11 9.86 6.90
C PHE A 123 14.55 9.85 5.45
N SER A 124 15.74 10.38 5.16
CA SER A 124 16.26 10.48 3.79
C SER A 124 16.34 9.10 3.13
N TRP A 125 16.80 8.07 3.85
CA TRP A 125 16.84 6.69 3.36
C TRP A 125 15.45 6.09 3.14
N LEU A 126 14.50 6.30 4.05
CA LEU A 126 13.11 5.86 3.87
C LEU A 126 12.47 6.49 2.63
N ALA A 127 12.64 7.81 2.47
CA ALA A 127 12.12 8.56 1.34
C ALA A 127 12.75 8.10 0.01
N LEU A 128 14.07 7.91 -0.03
CA LEU A 128 14.78 7.41 -1.21
C LEU A 128 14.30 6.01 -1.62
N VAL A 129 14.17 5.08 -0.66
CA VAL A 129 13.69 3.72 -0.95
C VAL A 129 12.24 3.75 -1.43
N GLY A 130 11.36 4.47 -0.72
CA GLY A 130 9.96 4.61 -1.10
C GLY A 130 9.80 5.18 -2.51
N MET A 131 10.51 6.27 -2.81
CA MET A 131 10.46 6.90 -4.13
C MET A 131 10.97 5.97 -5.24
N ASN A 132 12.08 5.25 -5.02
CA ASN A 132 12.58 4.28 -6.00
C ASN A 132 11.57 3.16 -6.24
N VAL A 133 10.98 2.60 -5.18
CA VAL A 133 9.94 1.56 -5.31
C VAL A 133 8.73 2.10 -6.06
N GLN A 134 8.31 3.33 -5.80
CA GLN A 134 7.19 3.95 -6.50
C GLN A 134 7.47 4.12 -8.00
N VAL A 135 8.67 4.56 -8.39
CA VAL A 135 9.07 4.68 -9.80
C VAL A 135 9.09 3.31 -10.49
N VAL A 136 9.66 2.29 -9.84
CA VAL A 136 9.66 0.93 -10.37
C VAL A 136 8.24 0.39 -10.49
N ASN A 137 7.38 0.64 -9.51
CA ASN A 137 5.97 0.23 -9.55
C ASN A 137 5.24 0.88 -10.72
N ALA A 138 5.42 2.18 -10.96
CA ALA A 138 4.81 2.88 -12.09
C ALA A 138 5.23 2.29 -13.44
N PHE A 139 6.50 1.89 -13.57
CA PHE A 139 6.98 1.17 -14.75
C PHE A 139 6.31 -0.20 -14.91
N ILE A 140 6.21 -0.99 -13.83
CA ILE A 140 5.57 -2.31 -13.86
C ILE A 140 4.09 -2.20 -14.20
N VAL A 141 3.37 -1.27 -13.61
CA VAL A 141 1.96 -0.97 -13.91
C VAL A 141 1.79 -0.64 -15.39
N SER A 142 2.63 0.25 -15.93
CA SER A 142 2.61 0.60 -17.36
C SER A 142 2.83 -0.63 -18.25
N HIS A 143 3.76 -1.50 -17.87
CA HIS A 143 4.03 -2.73 -18.60
C HIS A 143 2.87 -3.74 -18.48
N TRP A 144 2.24 -3.83 -17.31
CA TRP A 144 1.08 -4.68 -17.06
C TRP A 144 -0.11 -4.30 -17.94
N ILE A 145 -0.43 -3.00 -18.00
CA ILE A 145 -1.48 -2.45 -18.87
C ILE A 145 -1.18 -2.78 -20.34
N PHE A 146 0.08 -2.62 -20.78
CA PHE A 146 0.47 -2.96 -22.14
C PHE A 146 0.19 -4.44 -22.47
N ARG A 147 0.58 -5.37 -21.59
CA ARG A 147 0.35 -6.81 -21.80
C ARG A 147 -1.13 -7.17 -21.79
N TRP A 148 -1.93 -6.56 -20.91
CA TRP A 148 -3.39 -6.73 -20.89
C TRP A 148 -4.02 -6.26 -22.20
N ARG A 149 -3.58 -5.10 -22.70
CA ARG A 149 -4.01 -4.58 -24.00
C ARG A 149 -3.67 -5.55 -25.14
N THR A 150 -2.48 -6.14 -25.14
CA THR A 150 -2.10 -7.16 -26.13
C THR A 150 -3.03 -8.38 -26.06
N ALA A 151 -3.26 -8.93 -24.86
CA ALA A 151 -4.12 -10.10 -24.69
C ALA A 151 -5.56 -9.85 -25.18
N MET A 152 -6.11 -8.67 -24.87
CA MET A 152 -7.44 -8.27 -25.36
C MET A 152 -7.45 -8.05 -26.87
N ASN A 153 -6.42 -7.40 -27.42
CA ASN A 153 -6.30 -7.19 -28.85
C ASN A 153 -6.26 -8.52 -29.61
N ASP A 154 -5.45 -9.49 -29.16
CA ASP A 154 -5.35 -10.82 -29.75
C ASP A 154 -6.72 -11.53 -29.77
N TYR A 155 -7.46 -11.44 -28.66
CA TYR A 155 -8.81 -12.00 -28.57
C TYR A 155 -9.79 -11.36 -29.57
N PHE A 156 -9.77 -10.03 -29.71
CA PHE A 156 -10.64 -9.34 -30.66
C PHE A 156 -10.22 -9.59 -32.11
N MET A 157 -8.92 -9.67 -32.40
CA MET A 157 -8.40 -9.98 -33.73
C MET A 157 -8.77 -11.40 -34.16
N ALA A 158 -8.74 -12.38 -33.26
CA ALA A 158 -9.24 -13.73 -33.53
C ALA A 158 -10.74 -13.76 -33.91
N ASN A 159 -11.52 -12.77 -33.46
CA ASN A 159 -12.95 -12.64 -33.72
C ASN A 159 -13.27 -11.55 -34.78
N TRP A 160 -12.26 -11.07 -35.52
CA TRP A 160 -12.39 -9.94 -36.44
C TRP A 160 -13.49 -10.13 -37.49
N GLY A 161 -13.69 -11.36 -37.98
CA GLY A 161 -14.72 -11.67 -38.98
C GLY A 161 -16.13 -11.26 -38.55
N ARG A 162 -16.43 -11.29 -37.24
CA ARG A 162 -17.72 -10.83 -36.69
C ARG A 162 -17.73 -9.34 -36.38
N LEU A 163 -16.60 -8.80 -35.94
CA LEU A 163 -16.49 -7.45 -35.38
C LEU A 163 -16.30 -6.36 -36.43
N ARG A 164 -15.70 -6.69 -37.59
CA ARG A 164 -15.35 -5.72 -38.64
C ARG A 164 -16.53 -4.90 -39.22
N HIS A 165 -17.75 -5.35 -38.96
CA HIS A 165 -18.98 -4.69 -39.42
C HIS A 165 -19.44 -3.58 -38.47
N ILE A 166 -18.84 -3.47 -37.28
CA ILE A 166 -19.11 -2.42 -36.30
C ILE A 166 -18.33 -1.17 -36.70
N GLU A 167 -18.98 -0.01 -36.70
CA GLU A 167 -18.34 1.27 -36.98
C GLU A 167 -17.18 1.52 -36.01
N GLY A 168 -16.01 1.87 -36.57
CA GLY A 168 -14.81 2.13 -35.79
C GLY A 168 -14.27 0.92 -35.03
N ALA A 169 -14.60 -0.32 -35.41
CA ALA A 169 -14.21 -1.53 -34.68
C ALA A 169 -12.71 -1.58 -34.32
N SER A 170 -11.83 -1.24 -35.26
CA SER A 170 -10.37 -1.22 -35.03
C SER A 170 -9.94 -0.14 -34.04
N GLN A 171 -10.61 1.02 -34.03
CA GLN A 171 -10.35 2.12 -33.10
C GLN A 171 -10.83 1.74 -31.69
N ARG A 172 -12.05 1.22 -31.57
CA ARG A 172 -12.61 0.77 -30.29
C ARG A 172 -11.78 -0.33 -29.66
N ILE A 173 -11.32 -1.30 -30.44
CA ILE A 173 -10.42 -2.35 -29.95
C ILE A 173 -9.12 -1.76 -29.36
N GLN A 174 -8.63 -0.62 -29.85
CA GLN A 174 -7.42 0.01 -29.32
C GLN A 174 -7.72 0.93 -28.12
N GLU A 175 -8.66 1.87 -28.29
CA GLU A 175 -8.96 2.89 -27.28
C GLU A 175 -9.72 2.31 -26.09
N ASP A 176 -10.76 1.50 -26.33
CA ASP A 176 -11.60 0.96 -25.25
C ASP A 176 -10.80 -0.06 -24.43
N THR A 177 -9.94 -0.89 -25.04
CA THR A 177 -9.11 -1.86 -24.29
C THR A 177 -8.05 -1.17 -23.45
N MET A 178 -7.45 -0.09 -23.96
CA MET A 178 -6.51 0.72 -23.19
C MET A 178 -7.21 1.38 -22.00
N ARG A 179 -8.34 2.07 -22.23
CA ARG A 179 -9.12 2.72 -21.18
C ARG A 179 -9.62 1.72 -20.14
N PHE A 180 -10.13 0.57 -20.58
CA PHE A 180 -10.59 -0.48 -19.68
C PHE A 180 -9.45 -1.01 -18.80
N SER A 181 -8.29 -1.31 -19.39
CA SER A 181 -7.13 -1.78 -18.63
C SER A 181 -6.67 -0.77 -17.58
N GLN A 182 -6.63 0.51 -17.95
CA GLN A 182 -6.24 1.60 -17.06
C GLN A 182 -7.23 1.75 -15.91
N ILE A 183 -8.53 1.86 -16.21
CA ILE A 183 -9.57 2.00 -15.19
C ILE A 183 -9.58 0.82 -14.22
N MET A 184 -9.45 -0.41 -14.74
CA MET A 184 -9.42 -1.61 -13.89
C MET A 184 -8.20 -1.66 -12.98
N GLU A 185 -7.03 -1.26 -13.50
CA GLU A 185 -5.80 -1.19 -12.71
C GLU A 185 -5.89 -0.08 -11.66
N ASP A 186 -6.22 1.15 -12.07
CA ASP A 186 -6.33 2.32 -11.19
C ASP A 186 -7.33 2.07 -10.05
N LEU A 187 -8.51 1.51 -10.37
CA LEU A 187 -9.54 1.20 -9.38
C LEU A 187 -9.07 0.09 -8.44
N GLY A 188 -8.47 -0.97 -8.98
CA GLY A 188 -7.97 -2.10 -8.20
C GLY A 188 -6.83 -1.69 -7.26
N SER A 189 -5.85 -0.96 -7.76
CA SER A 189 -4.70 -0.48 -6.99
C SER A 189 -5.13 0.52 -5.92
N SER A 190 -5.96 1.51 -6.26
CA SER A 190 -6.49 2.51 -5.31
C SER A 190 -7.35 1.87 -4.21
N PHE A 191 -8.19 0.89 -4.57
CA PHE A 191 -9.03 0.18 -3.60
C PHE A 191 -8.17 -0.59 -2.58
N VAL A 192 -7.19 -1.35 -3.05
CA VAL A 192 -6.28 -2.10 -2.18
C VAL A 192 -5.44 -1.16 -1.33
N GLN A 193 -4.89 -0.10 -1.92
CA GLN A 193 -4.10 0.91 -1.22
C GLN A 193 -4.89 1.57 -0.09
N SER A 194 -6.15 1.93 -0.34
CA SER A 194 -7.02 2.57 0.65
C SER A 194 -7.28 1.65 1.84
N ILE A 195 -7.59 0.37 1.58
CA ILE A 195 -7.79 -0.63 2.64
C ILE A 195 -6.51 -0.84 3.44
N MET A 196 -5.37 -1.00 2.76
CA MET A 196 -4.08 -1.20 3.43
C MET A 196 -3.70 0.01 4.28
N THR A 197 -3.91 1.22 3.78
CA THR A 197 -3.65 2.47 4.51
C THR A 197 -4.54 2.55 5.74
N LEU A 198 -5.84 2.29 5.60
CA LEU A 198 -6.78 2.28 6.72
C LEU A 198 -6.31 1.31 7.81
N ILE A 199 -6.00 0.07 7.44
CA ILE A 199 -5.59 -0.94 8.42
C ILE A 199 -4.25 -0.60 9.07
N ALA A 200 -3.30 -0.04 8.32
CA ALA A 200 -1.97 0.29 8.81
C ALA A 200 -1.95 1.55 9.70
N PHE A 201 -2.77 2.55 9.39
CA PHE A 201 -2.83 3.82 10.14
C PHE A 201 -3.83 3.81 11.29
N LEU A 202 -4.83 2.90 11.30
CA LEU A 202 -5.78 2.83 12.40
C LEU A 202 -5.09 2.59 13.76
N PRO A 203 -4.12 1.66 13.92
CA PRO A 203 -3.38 1.51 15.18
C PRO A 203 -2.61 2.77 15.57
N VAL A 204 -1.97 3.44 14.60
CA VAL A 204 -1.24 4.70 14.80
C VAL A 204 -2.17 5.79 15.34
N MET A 205 -3.35 5.93 14.73
CA MET A 205 -4.36 6.89 15.19
C MET A 205 -4.85 6.58 16.61
N ILE A 206 -5.04 5.29 16.92
CA ILE A 206 -5.46 4.85 18.26
C ILE A 206 -4.42 5.20 19.32
N GLN A 207 -3.13 5.14 18.99
CA GLN A 207 -2.06 5.55 19.89
C GLN A 207 -2.04 7.07 20.10
N LEU A 208 -2.19 7.84 19.02
CA LEU A 208 -2.18 9.31 19.09
C LEU A 208 -3.37 9.89 19.83
N GLN A 209 -4.55 9.27 19.73
CA GLN A 209 -5.77 9.76 20.40
C GLN A 209 -5.68 9.71 21.94
N ALA A 210 -4.72 8.98 22.53
CA ALA A 210 -4.48 8.99 23.97
C ALA A 210 -4.19 10.42 24.49
N HIS A 211 -3.69 11.30 23.63
CA HIS A 211 -3.37 12.69 23.94
C HIS A 211 -4.48 13.68 23.51
N ILE A 212 -5.49 13.21 22.75
CA ILE A 212 -6.58 14.04 22.20
C ILE A 212 -7.91 13.42 22.60
N THR A 213 -8.45 13.86 23.73
CA THR A 213 -9.68 13.30 24.34
C THR A 213 -10.97 13.98 23.90
N GLU A 214 -10.89 15.15 23.26
CA GLU A 214 -12.05 15.95 22.87
C GLU A 214 -11.90 16.55 21.47
N LEU A 215 -13.03 16.65 20.76
CA LEU A 215 -13.12 17.38 19.50
C LEU A 215 -13.53 18.82 19.77
N PRO A 216 -12.95 19.82 19.07
CA PRO A 216 -13.25 21.24 19.31
C PRO A 216 -14.74 21.62 19.22
N ILE A 217 -15.54 20.90 18.43
CA ILE A 217 -16.96 21.19 18.19
C ILE A 217 -17.90 20.19 18.92
N LEU A 218 -17.53 18.92 18.98
CA LEU A 218 -18.39 17.83 19.47
C LEU A 218 -18.11 17.45 20.94
N GLY A 219 -17.04 17.98 21.54
CA GLY A 219 -16.63 17.63 22.90
C GLY A 219 -16.01 16.24 23.01
N ALA A 220 -16.07 15.63 24.20
CA ALA A 220 -15.51 14.32 24.47
C ALA A 220 -16.31 13.20 23.78
N VAL A 221 -15.67 12.47 22.88
CA VAL A 221 -16.26 11.36 22.13
C VAL A 221 -15.29 10.18 22.17
N PRO A 222 -15.75 8.92 22.28
CA PRO A 222 -14.86 7.77 22.12
C PRO A 222 -14.16 7.79 20.76
N GLN A 223 -12.84 7.68 20.77
CA GLN A 223 -11.98 7.73 19.57
C GLN A 223 -12.16 9.00 18.69
N PRO A 224 -11.84 10.21 19.21
CA PRO A 224 -12.05 11.49 18.53
C PRO A 224 -11.49 11.53 17.10
N LEU A 225 -10.27 11.04 16.92
CA LEU A 225 -9.57 11.06 15.63
C LEU A 225 -10.24 10.15 14.60
N VAL A 226 -10.74 8.98 15.02
CA VAL A 226 -11.45 8.04 14.13
C VAL A 226 -12.78 8.64 13.69
N VAL A 227 -13.53 9.23 14.62
CA VAL A 227 -14.80 9.91 14.32
C VAL A 227 -14.59 11.09 13.38
N ALA A 228 -13.55 11.90 13.59
CA ALA A 228 -13.21 13.00 12.71
C ALA A 228 -12.82 12.51 11.30
N ALA A 229 -12.02 11.44 11.20
CA ALA A 229 -11.66 10.83 9.92
C ALA A 229 -12.88 10.30 9.16
N LEU A 230 -13.81 9.61 9.84
CA LEU A 230 -15.06 9.14 9.25
C LEU A 230 -15.93 10.31 8.78
N GLY A 231 -16.08 11.35 9.59
CA GLY A 231 -16.79 12.56 9.23
C GLY A 231 -16.20 13.22 7.98
N TRP A 232 -14.87 13.32 7.90
CA TRP A 232 -14.16 13.85 6.73
C TRP A 232 -14.37 12.97 5.49
N CYS A 233 -14.30 11.65 5.61
CA CYS A 233 -14.54 10.74 4.49
C CYS A 233 -15.98 10.86 3.95
N ILE A 234 -16.98 10.91 4.83
CA ILE A 234 -18.39 11.10 4.45
C ILE A 234 -18.57 12.47 3.78
N PHE A 235 -18.01 13.52 4.38
CA PHE A 235 -18.07 14.87 3.83
C PHE A 235 -17.42 14.96 2.46
N GLY A 236 -16.21 14.39 2.29
CA GLY A 236 -15.51 14.36 1.00
C GLY A 236 -16.31 13.61 -0.06
N THR A 237 -16.88 12.45 0.29
CA THR A 237 -17.74 11.66 -0.62
C THR A 237 -18.98 12.45 -1.03
N ALA A 238 -19.68 13.04 -0.06
CA ALA A 238 -20.86 13.88 -0.32
C ALA A 238 -20.50 15.12 -1.16
N SER A 239 -19.36 15.75 -0.90
CA SER A 239 -18.89 16.91 -1.68
C SER A 239 -18.65 16.54 -3.13
N VAL A 240 -18.02 15.40 -3.41
CA VAL A 240 -17.82 14.91 -4.79
C VAL A 240 -19.17 14.60 -5.45
N MET A 241 -20.10 13.95 -4.73
CA MET A 241 -21.45 13.65 -5.24
C MET A 241 -22.30 14.90 -5.53
N LEU A 242 -22.04 16.02 -4.84
CA LEU A 242 -22.80 17.26 -5.01
C LEU A 242 -22.15 18.20 -6.03
N ALA A 243 -20.81 18.18 -6.13
CA ALA A 243 -20.05 18.98 -7.09
C ALA A 243 -19.99 18.34 -8.49
N GLY A 244 -20.30 17.04 -8.60
CA GLY A 244 -20.32 16.25 -9.84
C GLY A 244 -21.64 15.53 -10.05
#